data_AF-A0A1B1ZME7-F1
#
_entry.id   AF-A0A1B1ZME7-F1
#
_cell.length_a   1.000
_cell.length_b   1.000
_cell.length_c   1.000
_cell.angle_alpha   90.00
_cell.angle_beta   90.00
_cell.angle_gamma   90.00
#
_symmetry.space_group_name_H-M   'P 1'
#
loop_
_entity.id
_entity.type
_entity.pdbx_description
1 polymer ?
#
loop_
_entity_poly.entity_id
_entity_poly.type
_entity_poly.pdbx_seq_one_letter_code
_entity_poly.pdbx_strand_id
1 'polypeptide(L)'
;MMDTASTVPDTVTDFLAGLDRCGITAVVQGSVITFTVEAVAGARAGRATPTGVQIDELSMWPQCPPHWVHFPADVGFAATNANVDETLPGWVRHSRQIAGWGDATEPAQAWIAHVRSVLETAS
;
A
#
# COMPACT_ATOMS: atom_id res chain seq x y z
N MET A 1 4.10 -34.62 10.47
CA MET A 1 3.39 -33.69 9.58
C MET A 1 2.80 -32.63 10.51
N MET A 2 3.55 -31.56 10.76
CA MET A 2 3.12 -30.44 11.61
C MET A 2 2.65 -29.34 10.66
N ASP A 3 1.37 -28.97 10.76
CA ASP A 3 0.85 -27.73 10.18
C ASP A 3 1.54 -26.56 10.88
N THR A 4 2.44 -25.88 10.17
CA THR A 4 2.96 -24.58 10.61
C THR A 4 1.89 -23.54 10.31
N ALA A 5 1.12 -23.15 11.33
CA ALA A 5 0.38 -21.90 11.27
C ALA A 5 1.40 -20.78 11.01
N SER A 6 1.35 -20.20 9.81
CA SER A 6 2.22 -19.07 9.43
C SER A 6 1.82 -17.88 10.29
N THR A 7 2.58 -17.60 11.36
CA THR A 7 2.38 -16.41 12.17
C THR A 7 2.63 -15.18 11.31
N VAL A 8 1.61 -14.32 11.18
CA VAL A 8 1.74 -13.03 10.52
C VAL A 8 2.75 -12.18 11.31
N PRO A 9 3.77 -11.57 10.67
CA PRO A 9 4.74 -10.73 11.37
C PRO A 9 4.07 -9.59 12.16
N ASP A 10 4.64 -9.21 13.30
CA ASP A 10 4.12 -8.11 14.13
C ASP A 10 4.01 -6.80 13.34
N THR A 11 4.97 -6.52 12.45
CA THR A 11 4.95 -5.31 11.60
C THR A 11 3.77 -5.29 10.63
N VAL A 12 3.35 -6.44 10.11
CA VAL A 12 2.15 -6.57 9.28
C VAL A 12 0.90 -6.34 10.13
N THR A 13 0.86 -6.91 11.33
CA THR A 13 -0.24 -6.71 12.28
C THR A 13 -0.39 -5.23 12.65
N ASP A 14 0.73 -4.54 12.92
CA ASP A 14 0.77 -3.11 13.24
C ASP A 14 0.34 -2.24 12.06
N PHE A 15 0.75 -2.58 10.83
CA PHE A 15 0.30 -1.90 9.62
C PHE A 15 -1.21 -2.03 9.43
N LEU A 16 -1.76 -3.25 9.55
CA LEU A 16 -3.21 -3.50 9.47
C LEU A 16 -3.98 -2.75 10.55
N ALA A 17 -3.50 -2.78 11.79
CA ALA A 17 -4.13 -2.05 12.89
C ALA A 17 -4.08 -0.54 12.68
N GLY A 18 -3.00 -0.01 12.08
CA GLY A 18 -2.91 1.39 11.71
C GLY A 18 -3.89 1.81 10.63
N LEU A 19 -4.07 0.98 9.60
CA LEU A 19 -5.10 1.20 8.57
C LEU A 19 -6.51 1.18 9.19
N ASP A 20 -6.80 0.24 10.10
CA ASP A 20 -8.08 0.15 10.80
C ASP A 20 -8.36 1.40 11.65
N ARG A 21 -7.35 1.90 12.40
CA ARG A 21 -7.46 3.19 13.12
C ARG A 21 -7.74 4.38 12.20
N CYS A 22 -7.33 4.29 10.94
CA CYS A 22 -7.63 5.29 9.90
C CYS A 22 -8.96 5.05 9.19
N GLY A 23 -9.76 4.05 9.63
CA GLY A 23 -11.04 3.68 9.03
C GLY A 23 -10.90 2.93 7.70
N ILE A 24 -9.73 2.36 7.40
CA ILE A 24 -9.47 1.57 6.19
C ILE A 24 -9.42 0.09 6.57
N THR A 25 -10.41 -0.67 6.11
CA THR A 25 -10.37 -2.12 6.18
C THR A 25 -9.41 -2.67 5.12
N ALA A 26 -8.43 -3.44 5.57
CA ALA A 26 -7.45 -4.10 4.72
C ALA A 26 -7.56 -5.63 4.85
N VAL A 27 -7.19 -6.35 3.80
CA VAL A 27 -7.26 -7.81 3.73
C VAL A 27 -5.94 -8.36 3.23
N VAL A 28 -5.47 -9.45 3.84
CA VAL A 28 -4.31 -10.19 3.33
C VAL A 28 -4.77 -11.14 2.22
N GLN A 29 -4.23 -10.97 1.01
CA GLN A 29 -4.48 -11.81 -0.16
C GLN A 29 -3.15 -12.40 -0.66
N GLY A 30 -2.86 -13.63 -0.27
CA GLY A 30 -1.54 -14.23 -0.51
C GLY A 30 -0.46 -13.44 0.22
N SER A 31 0.53 -12.92 -0.51
CA SER A 31 1.62 -12.09 0.02
C SER A 31 1.35 -10.58 -0.08
N VAL A 32 0.15 -10.16 -0.49
CA VAL A 32 -0.21 -8.74 -0.68
C VAL A 32 -1.32 -8.35 0.28
N ILE A 33 -1.14 -7.26 1.00
CA ILE A 33 -2.20 -6.59 1.76
C ILE A 33 -2.94 -5.67 0.81
N THR A 34 -4.24 -5.88 0.61
CA THR A 34 -5.09 -5.05 -0.24
C THR A 34 -6.04 -4.21 0.59
N PHE A 35 -6.27 -2.97 0.14
CA PHE A 35 -7.17 -2.01 0.75
C PHE A 35 -7.62 -1.00 -0.30
N THR A 36 -8.51 -0.09 0.06
CA THR A 36 -9.02 0.93 -0.87
C THR A 36 -8.60 2.31 -0.40
N VAL A 37 -8.10 3.13 -1.34
CA VAL A 37 -7.82 4.54 -1.11
C VAL A 37 -8.60 5.37 -2.11
N GLU A 38 -9.33 6.36 -1.61
CA GLU A 38 -10.01 7.34 -2.45
C GLU A 38 -9.03 8.46 -2.83
N ALA A 39 -8.90 8.70 -4.14
CA ALA A 39 -8.12 9.82 -4.65
C ALA A 39 -8.85 11.15 -4.37
N VAL A 40 -8.13 12.14 -3.86
CA VAL A 40 -8.70 13.43 -3.48
C VAL A 40 -8.66 14.48 -4.59
N ALA A 41 -7.77 14.31 -5.57
CA ALA A 41 -7.63 15.16 -6.74
C ALA A 41 -7.18 14.35 -7.98
N GLY A 42 -6.97 15.04 -9.11
CA GLY A 42 -6.55 14.43 -10.38
C GLY A 42 -7.69 13.76 -11.16
N ALA A 43 -7.33 12.99 -12.18
CA ALA A 43 -8.29 12.35 -13.10
C ALA A 43 -9.18 11.30 -12.40
N ARG A 44 -8.75 10.80 -11.25
CA ARG A 44 -9.45 9.78 -10.46
C ARG A 44 -10.11 10.33 -9.19
N ALA A 45 -10.19 11.64 -9.03
CA ALA A 45 -10.80 12.27 -7.84
C ALA A 45 -12.20 11.69 -7.51
N GLY A 46 -12.44 11.39 -6.24
CA GLY A 46 -13.68 10.78 -5.75
C GLY A 46 -13.84 9.30 -6.06
N ARG A 47 -12.83 8.65 -6.68
CA ARG A 47 -12.86 7.21 -6.99
C ARG A 47 -12.08 6.43 -5.95
N ALA A 48 -12.76 5.47 -5.34
CA ALA A 48 -12.18 4.38 -4.58
C ALA A 48 -11.27 3.54 -5.49
N THR A 49 -9.97 3.51 -5.19
CA THR A 49 -8.97 2.77 -5.97
C THR A 49 -8.40 1.62 -5.13
N PRO A 50 -8.50 0.36 -5.62
CA PRO A 50 -7.81 -0.76 -4.99
C PRO A 50 -6.31 -0.49 -4.96
N THR A 51 -5.71 -0.69 -3.79
CA THR A 51 -4.31 -0.45 -3.49
C THR A 51 -3.75 -1.67 -2.78
N GLY A 52 -2.48 -1.97 -3.02
CA GLY A 52 -1.81 -3.11 -2.42
C GLY A 52 -0.40 -2.78 -1.95
N VAL A 53 0.05 -3.50 -0.95
CA VAL A 53 1.43 -3.48 -0.45
C VAL A 53 1.86 -4.93 -0.23
N GLN A 54 3.04 -5.29 -0.72
CA GLN A 54 3.60 -6.61 -0.48
C GLN A 54 4.10 -6.73 0.98
N ILE A 55 3.93 -7.89 1.61
CA ILE A 55 4.19 -8.08 3.05
C ILE A 55 5.67 -7.85 3.45
N ASP A 56 6.63 -8.28 2.66
CA ASP A 56 8.06 -8.13 2.92
C ASP A 56 8.52 -6.66 2.89
N GLU A 57 7.80 -5.78 2.17
CA GLU A 57 8.00 -4.33 2.23
C GLU A 57 7.77 -3.77 3.65
N LEU A 58 7.02 -4.48 4.49
CA LEU A 58 6.68 -4.07 5.85
C LEU A 58 7.67 -4.60 6.90
N SER A 59 8.76 -5.24 6.49
CA SER A 59 9.77 -5.76 7.43
C SER A 59 10.36 -4.68 8.36
N MET A 60 10.38 -3.42 7.92
CA MET A 60 10.90 -2.27 8.66
C MET A 60 9.79 -1.28 9.07
N TRP A 61 8.53 -1.66 8.98
CA TRP A 61 7.43 -0.80 9.39
C TRP A 61 7.38 -0.65 10.92
N PRO A 62 7.16 0.57 11.48
CA PRO A 62 6.94 1.85 10.81
C PRO A 62 8.21 2.69 10.58
N GLN A 63 9.40 2.19 10.87
CA GLN A 63 10.65 2.96 10.72
C GLN A 63 10.95 3.31 9.26
N CYS A 64 10.56 2.46 8.32
CA CYS A 64 10.64 2.68 6.89
C CYS A 64 9.28 2.38 6.25
N PRO A 65 8.75 3.26 5.39
CA PRO A 65 7.51 2.96 4.67
C PRO A 65 7.80 1.99 3.51
N PRO A 66 6.76 1.31 3.00
CA PRO A 66 6.88 0.53 1.77
C PRO A 66 7.40 1.39 0.61
N HIS A 67 8.28 0.82 -0.20
CA HIS A 67 8.81 1.47 -1.40
C HIS A 67 7.91 1.23 -2.62
N TRP A 68 7.28 0.05 -2.69
CA TRP A 68 6.39 -0.32 -3.79
C TRP A 68 4.92 -0.22 -3.40
N VAL A 69 4.13 0.44 -4.25
CA VAL A 69 2.66 0.50 -4.13
C VAL A 69 2.04 -0.20 -5.33
N HIS A 70 1.11 -1.10 -5.06
CA HIS A 70 0.46 -1.91 -6.08
C HIS A 70 -0.89 -1.31 -6.42
N PHE A 71 -1.22 -1.30 -7.71
CA PHE A 71 -2.54 -0.91 -8.22
C PHE A 71 -2.99 -1.88 -9.31
N PRO A 72 -4.29 -1.99 -9.62
CA PRO A 72 -4.77 -2.65 -10.82
C PRO A 72 -4.11 -2.05 -12.08
N ALA A 73 -3.91 -2.88 -13.11
CA ALA A 73 -3.19 -2.48 -14.33
C ALA A 73 -3.85 -1.36 -15.14
N ASP A 74 -5.12 -1.02 -14.85
CA ASP A 74 -5.84 0.12 -15.44
C ASP A 74 -5.61 1.45 -14.69
N VAL A 75 -4.81 1.44 -13.62
CA VAL A 75 -4.33 2.63 -12.92
C VAL A 75 -2.97 3.01 -13.51
N GLY A 76 -2.99 3.88 -14.51
CA GLY A 76 -1.78 4.28 -15.25
C GLY A 76 -1.03 5.43 -14.57
N PHE A 77 0.30 5.44 -14.69
CA PHE A 77 1.16 6.55 -14.26
C PHE A 77 2.17 6.88 -15.37
N ALA A 78 2.36 8.17 -15.64
CA ALA A 78 3.19 8.61 -16.77
C ALA A 78 4.70 8.35 -16.60
N ALA A 79 5.24 8.38 -15.38
CA ALA A 79 6.67 8.24 -15.14
C ALA A 79 6.97 7.53 -13.81
N THR A 80 7.19 6.22 -13.87
CA THR A 80 7.61 5.41 -12.71
C THR A 80 8.25 4.10 -13.14
N ASN A 81 9.21 3.61 -12.35
CA ASN A 81 9.62 2.22 -12.45
C ASN A 81 8.45 1.33 -12.02
N ALA A 82 8.06 0.41 -12.90
CA ALA A 82 6.93 -0.48 -12.68
C ALA A 82 7.23 -1.89 -13.18
N ASN A 83 6.70 -2.89 -12.49
CA ASN A 83 6.70 -4.29 -12.94
C ASN A 83 5.51 -5.06 -12.32
N VAL A 84 5.41 -6.34 -12.64
CA VAL A 84 4.32 -7.24 -12.20
C VAL A 84 4.79 -8.30 -11.21
N ASP A 85 6.04 -8.19 -10.74
CA ASP A 85 6.60 -9.18 -9.84
C ASP A 85 6.01 -9.02 -8.45
N GLU A 86 5.72 -10.14 -7.78
CA GLU A 86 5.20 -10.17 -6.40
C GLU A 86 3.86 -9.43 -6.23
N THR A 87 3.10 -9.27 -7.32
CA THR A 87 1.77 -8.66 -7.34
C THR A 87 0.66 -9.72 -7.46
N LEU A 88 -0.59 -9.29 -7.24
CA LEU A 88 -1.77 -10.08 -7.59
C LEU A 88 -1.97 -10.12 -9.11
N PRO A 89 -2.67 -11.14 -9.66
CA PRO A 89 -3.00 -11.17 -11.08
C PRO A 89 -3.74 -9.91 -11.54
N GLY A 90 -3.22 -9.26 -12.59
CA GLY A 90 -3.79 -8.01 -13.12
C GLY A 90 -3.36 -6.74 -12.38
N TRP A 91 -2.38 -6.83 -11.48
CA TRP A 91 -1.83 -5.69 -10.74
C TRP A 91 -0.40 -5.37 -11.18
N VAL A 92 -0.06 -4.10 -11.06
CA VAL A 92 1.27 -3.56 -11.33
C VAL A 92 1.75 -2.87 -10.06
N ARG A 93 3.03 -3.04 -9.71
CA ARG A 93 3.66 -2.29 -8.63
C ARG A 93 4.47 -1.14 -9.18
N HIS A 94 4.44 -0.02 -8.46
CA HIS A 94 5.12 1.20 -8.85
C HIS A 94 6.02 1.69 -7.71
N SER A 95 7.27 1.98 -8.05
CA SER A 95 8.25 2.49 -7.08
C SER A 95 7.86 3.91 -6.70
N ARG A 96 7.82 4.17 -5.39
CA ARG A 96 7.47 5.47 -4.82
C ARG A 96 8.49 5.86 -3.78
N GLN A 97 8.97 7.08 -3.92
CA GLN A 97 9.80 7.71 -2.91
C GLN A 97 8.91 8.52 -1.98
N ILE A 98 9.15 8.37 -0.68
CA ILE A 98 8.47 9.15 0.35
C ILE A 98 9.49 10.08 0.99
N ALA A 99 9.28 11.38 0.81
CA ALA A 99 10.10 12.40 1.45
C ALA A 99 9.55 12.73 2.85
N GLY A 100 10.43 12.92 3.83
CA GLY A 100 10.05 13.37 5.17
C GLY A 100 9.29 12.33 6.01
N TRP A 101 9.57 11.04 5.82
CA TRP A 101 8.98 9.99 6.66
C TRP A 101 9.52 10.03 8.10
N GLY A 102 8.65 9.73 9.08
CA GLY A 102 9.04 9.48 10.47
C GLY A 102 8.45 10.43 11.52
N ASP A 103 7.89 11.56 11.12
CA ASP A 103 7.41 12.60 12.07
C ASP A 103 5.91 12.52 12.39
N ALA A 104 5.19 11.61 11.74
CA ALA A 104 3.75 11.46 11.96
C ALA A 104 3.45 10.68 13.25
N THR A 105 2.54 11.20 14.07
CA THR A 105 2.05 10.50 15.27
C THR A 105 1.37 9.17 14.92
N GLU A 106 0.67 9.12 13.77
CA GLU A 106 0.10 7.90 13.21
C GLU A 106 0.74 7.62 11.84
N PRO A 107 1.70 6.67 11.76
CA PRO A 107 2.37 6.33 10.50
C PRO A 107 1.42 5.87 9.40
N ALA A 108 0.35 5.15 9.72
CA ALA A 108 -0.61 4.69 8.71
C ALA A 108 -1.34 5.87 8.05
N GLN A 109 -1.67 6.91 8.82
CA GLN A 109 -2.29 8.12 8.28
C GLN A 109 -1.36 8.83 7.29
N ALA A 110 -0.06 8.93 7.61
CA ALA A 110 0.94 9.50 6.71
C ALA A 110 1.11 8.66 5.43
N TRP A 111 1.11 7.33 5.57
CA TRP A 111 1.14 6.42 4.43
C TRP A 111 -0.08 6.61 3.51
N ILE A 112 -1.29 6.67 4.07
CA ILE A 112 -2.51 6.88 3.28
C ILE A 112 -2.48 8.24 2.57
N ALA A 113 -2.00 9.29 3.24
CA ALA A 113 -1.83 10.61 2.63
C ALA A 113 -0.84 10.56 1.45
N HIS A 114 0.25 9.82 1.58
CA HIS A 114 1.18 9.59 0.48
C HIS A 114 0.51 8.87 -0.70
N VAL A 115 -0.19 7.75 -0.45
CA VAL A 115 -0.88 7.01 -1.51
C VAL A 115 -1.93 7.88 -2.21
N ARG A 116 -2.65 8.72 -1.48
CA ARG A 116 -3.59 9.70 -2.07
C ARG A 116 -2.87 10.64 -3.04
N SER A 117 -1.76 11.24 -2.61
CA SER A 117 -0.95 12.12 -3.46
C SER A 117 -0.41 11.38 -4.70
N VAL A 118 -0.02 10.11 -4.56
CA VAL A 118 0.34 9.27 -5.72
C VAL A 118 -0.82 9.17 -6.72
N LEU A 119 -2.01 8.84 -6.24
CA LEU A 119 -3.20 8.65 -7.09
C LEU A 119 -3.65 9.93 -7.81
N GLU A 120 -3.32 11.12 -7.29
CA GLU A 120 -3.58 12.39 -7.99
C GLU A 120 -2.85 12.48 -9.35
N THR A 121 -1.73 11.77 -9.48
CA THR A 121 -0.93 11.72 -10.72
C THR A 121 -1.34 10.60 -11.66
N ALA A 122 -2.30 9.76 -11.27
CA ALA A 122 -2.77 8.64 -12.06
C ALA A 122 -3.74 9.09 -13.16
N SER A 123 -3.67 8.42 -14.32
CA SER A 123 -4.64 8.54 -15.42
C SER A 123 -5.73 7.47 -15.37
#